data_AF-A0A851UWL5-F1
#
_entry.id   AF-A0A851UWL5-F1
#
_cell.length_a   1.000
_cell.length_b   1.000
_cell.length_c   1.000
_cell.angle_alpha   90.00
_cell.angle_beta   90.00
_cell.angle_gamma   90.00
#
_symmetry.space_group_name_H-M   'P 1'
#
loop_
_entity.id
_entity.type
_entity.pdbx_description
1 polymer ?
#
loop_
_entity_poly.entity_id
_entity_poly.type
_entity_poly.pdbx_seq_one_letter_code
_entity_poly.pdbx_strand_id
1 'polypeptide(L)' 'GVENDIQVHSHFCYSDFGDIFPSIQRLDADVISIEASKADLKLLDVFKAHGYSNEIGPGVYDIHSPRVPS' A
#
# COMPACT_ATOMS: atom_id res chain seq x y z
N GLY A 1 -16.32 -13.23 -11.65
CA GLY A 1 -15.10 -12.42 -11.49
C GLY A 1 -15.30 -11.11 -12.23
N VAL A 2 -14.34 -10.20 -12.13
CA VAL A 2 -14.23 -9.02 -13.01
C VAL A 2 -13.46 -9.40 -14.27
N GLU A 3 -13.58 -8.60 -15.32
CA GLU A 3 -12.79 -8.76 -16.56
C GLU A 3 -11.33 -8.34 -16.33
N ASN A 4 -10.40 -8.85 -17.15
CA ASN A 4 -8.96 -8.60 -16.98
C ASN A 4 -8.52 -7.15 -17.22
N ASP A 5 -9.34 -6.34 -17.89
CA ASP A 5 -9.10 -4.92 -18.11
C ASP A 5 -9.61 -4.05 -16.94
N ILE A 6 -10.30 -4.65 -15.97
CA ILE A 6 -10.78 -3.98 -14.75
C ILE A 6 -9.75 -4.17 -13.65
N GLN A 7 -9.19 -3.07 -13.14
CA GLN A 7 -8.30 -3.10 -11.99
C GLN A 7 -9.07 -3.06 -10.67
N VAL A 8 -8.68 -3.94 -9.76
CA VAL A 8 -9.11 -3.95 -8.36
C VAL A 8 -8.10 -3.20 -7.51
N HIS A 9 -8.57 -2.13 -6.88
CA HIS A 9 -7.78 -1.31 -5.96
C HIS A 9 -8.22 -1.58 -4.52
N SER A 10 -7.27 -1.67 -3.60
CA SER A 10 -7.55 -1.79 -2.16
C SER A 10 -6.74 -0.78 -1.35
N HIS A 11 -7.35 -0.19 -0.32
CA HIS A 11 -6.69 0.76 0.56
C HIS A 11 -6.49 0.19 1.96
N PHE A 12 -5.30 0.37 2.54
CA PHE A 12 -4.98 0.00 3.90
C PHE A 12 -4.57 1.22 4.72
N CYS A 13 -5.36 1.54 5.74
CA CYS A 13 -5.13 2.67 6.66
C CYS A 13 -4.03 2.38 7.71
N TYR A 14 -3.04 1.55 7.37
CA TYR A 14 -1.96 1.13 8.27
C TYR A 14 -0.62 1.32 7.58
N SER A 15 0.45 1.40 8.38
CA SER A 15 1.81 1.66 7.91
C SER A 15 2.83 0.61 8.35
N ASP A 16 2.38 -0.48 8.99
CA ASP A 16 3.20 -1.62 9.40
C ASP A 16 2.48 -2.90 8.99
N PHE A 17 3.15 -3.70 8.16
CA PHE A 17 2.57 -4.88 7.51
C PHE A 17 3.36 -6.16 7.76
N GLY A 18 4.42 -6.15 8.57
CA GLY A 18 5.33 -7.29 8.70
C GLY A 18 4.60 -8.62 8.99
N ASP A 19 3.72 -8.62 9.99
CA ASP A 19 3.00 -9.83 10.41
C ASP A 19 1.83 -10.22 9.49
N ILE A 20 1.25 -9.25 8.78
CA ILE A 20 0.04 -9.47 7.96
C ILE A 20 0.31 -9.50 6.45
N PHE A 21 1.56 -9.33 6.04
CA PHE A 21 1.96 -9.30 4.63
C PHE A 21 1.44 -10.48 3.81
N PRO A 22 1.54 -11.75 4.29
CA PRO A 22 1.03 -12.89 3.53
C PRO A 22 -0.49 -12.81 3.29
N SER A 23 -1.23 -12.17 4.19
CA SER A 23 -2.67 -11.97 4.02
C SER A 23 -2.96 -10.91 2.97
N ILE A 24 -2.18 -9.83 2.92
CA ILE A 24 -2.29 -8.78 1.90
C ILE A 24 -1.99 -9.36 0.52
N GLN A 25 -0.92 -10.14 0.39
CA GLN A 25 -0.56 -10.79 -0.87
C GLN A 25 -1.65 -11.75 -1.38
N ARG A 26 -2.34 -12.45 -0.47
CA ARG A 26 -3.45 -13.36 -0.81
C ARG A 26 -4.72 -12.66 -1.28
N LEU A 27 -4.84 -11.34 -1.13
CA LEU A 27 -5.97 -10.59 -1.68
C LEU A 27 -5.87 -10.44 -3.20
N ASP A 28 -4.65 -10.56 -3.76
CA ASP A 28 -4.41 -10.49 -5.20
C ASP A 28 -5.01 -9.22 -5.84
N ALA A 29 -4.92 -8.09 -5.11
CA ALA A 29 -5.32 -6.80 -5.65
C ALA A 29 -4.29 -6.34 -6.68
N ASP A 30 -4.75 -5.77 -7.80
CA ASP A 30 -3.87 -5.23 -8.84
C ASP A 30 -3.06 -4.05 -8.33
N VAL A 31 -3.70 -3.21 -7.51
CA VAL A 31 -3.08 -2.03 -6.90
C VAL A 31 -3.48 -1.93 -5.43
N ILE A 32 -2.49 -1.67 -4.57
CA ILE A 32 -2.75 -1.32 -3.16
C ILE A 32 -2.28 0.10 -2.86
N SER A 33 -3.08 0.84 -2.11
CA SER A 33 -2.67 2.13 -1.53
C SER A 33 -2.52 2.00 -0.01
N ILE A 34 -1.45 2.59 0.54
CA ILE A 34 -1.09 2.42 1.95
C ILE A 34 -0.76 3.78 2.58
N GLU A 35 -1.07 3.95 3.86
CA GLU A 35 -0.68 5.16 4.58
C GLU A 35 0.82 5.16 4.88
N ALA A 36 1.57 6.08 4.23
CA ALA A 36 3.03 6.16 4.38
C ALA A 36 3.54 7.59 4.65
N SER A 37 2.68 8.62 4.62
CA SER A 37 3.12 10.03 4.63
C SER A 37 3.78 10.46 5.94
N LYS A 38 3.51 9.73 7.04
CA LYS A 38 4.13 9.90 8.36
C LYS A 38 5.04 8.74 8.75
N ALA A 39 5.14 7.71 7.90
CA ALA A 39 5.92 6.52 8.18
C ALA A 39 7.32 6.62 7.57
N ASP A 40 8.29 5.97 8.21
CA ASP A 40 9.61 5.77 7.60
C ASP A 40 9.47 4.82 6.40
N LEU A 41 10.28 5.02 5.36
CA LEU A 41 10.21 4.25 4.10
C LEU A 41 10.57 2.76 4.28
N LYS A 42 10.91 2.33 5.50
CA LYS A 42 11.11 0.92 5.91
C LYS A 42 9.98 -0.01 5.49
N LEU A 43 8.77 0.50 5.36
CA LEU A 43 7.63 -0.27 4.87
C LEU A 43 7.89 -0.84 3.46
N LEU A 44 8.57 -0.08 2.59
CA LEU A 44 8.91 -0.52 1.24
C LEU A 44 9.92 -1.68 1.25
N ASP A 45 10.74 -1.80 2.30
CA ASP A 45 11.67 -2.90 2.44
C ASP A 45 10.93 -4.22 2.73
N VAL A 46 9.80 -4.17 3.43
CA VAL A 46 8.92 -5.34 3.62
C VAL A 46 8.37 -5.82 2.27
N PHE A 47 7.84 -4.90 1.46
CA PHE A 47 7.33 -5.24 0.12
C PHE A 47 8.41 -5.85 -0.78
N LYS A 48 9.63 -5.32 -0.73
CA LYS A 48 10.77 -5.88 -1.46
C LYS A 48 11.19 -7.25 -0.92
N ALA A 49 11.27 -7.42 0.41
CA ALA A 49 11.68 -8.66 1.04
C ALA A 49 10.72 -9.82 0.75
N HIS A 50 9.42 -9.53 0.65
CA HIS A 50 8.40 -10.51 0.30
C HIS A 50 8.14 -10.65 -1.21
N GLY A 51 8.81 -9.85 -2.05
CA GLY A 51 8.73 -9.99 -3.51
C GLY A 51 7.35 -9.66 -4.09
N TYR A 52 6.68 -8.64 -3.56
CA TYR A 52 5.36 -8.24 -4.06
C TYR A 52 5.46 -7.68 -5.48
N SER A 53 4.71 -8.28 -6.39
CA SER A 53 4.77 -8.01 -7.84
C SER A 53 3.78 -6.97 -8.32
N ASN A 54 2.70 -6.75 -7.57
CA ASN A 54 1.59 -5.88 -7.98
C ASN A 54 1.89 -4.42 -7.60
N GLU A 55 1.09 -3.49 -8.11
CA GLU A 55 1.37 -2.06 -7.97
C GLU A 55 1.11 -1.57 -6.54
N ILE A 56 1.92 -0.59 -6.12
CA ILE A 56 1.82 0.02 -4.78
C ILE A 56 1.76 1.53 -4.87
N GLY A 57 0.89 2.14 -4.06
CA GLY A 57 0.74 3.58 -3.90
C GLY A 57 0.97 4.00 -2.45
N PRO A 58 2.23 4.27 -2.04
CA PRO A 58 2.52 4.83 -0.72
C PRO A 58 1.99 6.26 -0.62
N GLY A 59 1.23 6.55 0.44
CA GLY A 59 0.66 7.88 0.67
C GLY A 59 1.75 8.94 0.84
N VAL A 60 1.68 10.02 0.06
CA VAL A 60 2.66 11.12 0.05
C VAL A 60 2.16 12.39 0.76
N TYR A 61 0.85 12.46 1.03
CA TYR A 61 0.21 13.59 1.70
C TYR A 61 -0.54 13.10 2.94
N ASP A 62 -0.27 13.73 4.07
CA ASP A 62 -1.00 13.49 5.32
C ASP A 62 -2.32 14.28 5.34
N ILE A 63 -3.39 13.60 4.96
CA ILE A 63 -4.75 14.17 4.92
C ILE A 63 -5.29 14.57 6.31
N HIS A 64 -4.65 14.11 7.39
CA HIS A 64 -5.00 14.47 8.76
C HIS A 64 -4.40 15.82 9.19
N SER A 65 -3.59 16.46 8.35
CA SER A 65 -3.00 17.77 8.61
C SER A 65 -3.68 18.84 7.74
N PRO A 66 -4.01 20.03 8.29
CA PRO A 66 -4.52 21.15 7.50
C PRO A 66 -3.42 21.84 6.67
N ARG A 67 -2.14 21.45 6.82
CA ARG A 67 -1.00 22.07 6.15
C ARG A 67 -0.86 21.53 4.73
N VAL A 68 -0.70 22.42 3.75
CA VAL A 68 -0.29 22.08 2.38
C VAL A 68 1.23 21.76 2.35
N PRO A 69 1.66 20.58 1.85
CA PRO A 69 3.08 20.24 1.68
C PRO A 69 3.76 21.12 0.62
N SER A 70 5.08 21.27 0.70
CA SER A 70 5.92 22.04 -0.24
C SER A 70 6.45 21.20 -1.39
#